data_AF-A0A1F9XVW7-F1
#
_entry.id   AF-A0A1F9XVW7-F1
#
_cell.length_a   1.000
_cell.length_b   1.000
_cell.length_c   1.000
_cell.angle_alpha   90.00
_cell.angle_beta   90.00
_cell.angle_gamma   90.00
#
_symmetry.space_group_name_H-M   'P 1'
#
loop_
_entity.id
_entity.type
_entity.pdbx_description
1 polymer ?
#
loop_
_entity_poly.entity_id
_entity_poly.type
_entity_poly.pdbx_seq_one_letter_code
_entity_poly.pdbx_strand_id
1 'polypeptide(L)'
;MKKSLVFVVPFLLAGCGNYSSVKIPYFLPAGGGIIETRRALSSLYISLKYPPQPEESFLGNIVGNLLNDPAAEFNNYALAEKIAGVFSGPGGKVLAYRVSRSTGDGDPYVKYFNPSGVLELKLSDPRFSVEKEDRSSEYYDKNRQRQTVKSTVWVYQAYVGAEIKLYSGSYVKALDTAHETFGCAEERSDAELSPAEWYAENEDRILNDAAVKLYARYIGREVLRSRVLFRKKGDKESAKASDLARRGKWAGAEEIWSRRLSGKNDWRDALGLAVSAEVRKDYSAARDYYLRAREASAGDKEALSTKWGEILEDLEVMLDTGSAAAQASGEDWFAPEAAVLPFTDETTSIDGPPMLRAIIADALKTAGYRVQALEDTDKILLARGFTQGGQLGAADRAELCKWLGVERLFYGDITDFGEIMAGVYNRRMIKGSVTLWDLKAGDFIWGISPSVVRVSTSKSFFGGIFFQLAKGMAERMKNKPLAYEGTVFAGKVIEALPNKIR
;
A
#
# COMPACT_ATOMS: atom_id res chain seq x y z
N MET A 1 -25.52 -23.55 28.77
CA MET A 1 -24.11 -23.09 28.82
C MET A 1 -23.27 -24.15 29.53
N LYS A 2 -22.55 -24.99 28.77
CA LYS A 2 -21.67 -26.03 29.32
C LYS A 2 -20.26 -25.44 29.49
N LYS A 3 -19.72 -25.46 30.70
CA LYS A 3 -18.36 -25.02 31.01
C LYS A 3 -17.37 -26.06 30.49
N SER A 4 -16.58 -25.70 29.48
CA SER A 4 -15.49 -26.53 28.98
C SER A 4 -14.33 -26.50 29.97
N LEU A 5 -14.02 -27.67 30.52
CA LEU A 5 -12.88 -27.91 31.41
C LEU A 5 -11.60 -27.82 30.58
N VAL A 6 -10.81 -26.76 30.77
CA VAL A 6 -9.47 -26.65 30.16
C VAL A 6 -8.54 -27.62 30.90
N PHE A 7 -8.21 -28.73 30.25
CA PHE A 7 -7.17 -29.66 30.70
C PHE A 7 -5.80 -29.00 30.52
N VAL A 8 -5.22 -28.53 31.62
CA VAL A 8 -3.81 -28.14 31.68
C VAL A 8 -3.00 -29.44 31.72
N VAL A 9 -2.45 -29.83 30.57
CA VAL A 9 -1.49 -30.94 30.48
C VAL A 9 -0.12 -30.42 30.97
N PRO A 10 0.44 -30.95 32.07
CA PRO A 10 1.79 -30.60 32.48
C PRO A 10 2.78 -31.31 31.56
N PHE A 11 3.41 -30.56 30.65
CA PHE A 11 4.59 -31.02 29.92
C PHE A 11 5.75 -31.23 30.90
N LEU A 12 5.88 -32.45 31.44
CA LEU A 12 7.08 -32.92 32.11
C LEU A 12 8.14 -33.27 31.07
N LEU A 13 8.84 -32.27 30.54
CA LEU A 13 10.06 -32.46 29.75
C LEU A 13 11.26 -32.58 30.70
N ALA A 14 11.53 -33.82 31.13
CA ALA A 14 12.81 -34.21 31.71
C ALA A 14 13.88 -34.29 30.61
N GLY A 15 14.32 -33.13 30.11
CA GLY A 15 15.54 -33.02 29.32
C GLY A 15 16.65 -32.49 30.22
N CYS A 16 17.63 -33.32 30.57
CA CYS A 16 18.87 -32.94 31.27
C CYS A 16 19.82 -32.11 30.37
N GLY A 17 19.29 -31.11 29.66
CA GLY A 17 20.09 -30.18 28.87
C GLY A 17 20.55 -29.02 29.74
N ASN A 18 21.85 -28.68 29.66
CA ASN A 18 22.41 -27.47 30.29
C ASN A 18 21.98 -26.16 29.57
N TYR A 19 20.88 -26.17 28.82
CA TYR A 19 20.43 -25.01 28.05
C TYR A 19 18.91 -24.86 28.10
N SER A 20 18.47 -23.62 27.95
CA SER A 20 17.08 -23.24 27.71
C SER A 20 16.99 -22.48 26.39
N SER A 21 15.83 -22.42 25.77
CA SER A 21 15.62 -21.58 24.59
C SER A 21 14.68 -20.42 24.86
N VAL A 22 14.94 -19.31 24.19
CA VAL A 22 14.08 -18.13 24.12
C VAL A 22 13.60 -17.99 22.68
N LYS A 23 12.31 -17.69 22.51
CA LYS A 23 11.72 -17.41 21.20
C LYS A 23 11.79 -15.92 20.93
N ILE A 24 12.45 -15.54 19.85
CA ILE A 24 12.55 -14.16 19.39
C ILE A 24 11.75 -14.03 18.09
N PRO A 25 10.78 -13.11 18.02
CA PRO A 25 9.98 -12.93 16.83
C PRO A 25 10.75 -12.14 15.78
N TYR A 26 10.82 -12.70 14.58
CA TYR A 26 11.31 -12.04 13.38
C TYR A 26 10.19 -11.96 12.37
N PHE A 27 10.09 -10.85 11.65
CA PHE A 27 9.27 -10.77 10.46
C PHE A 27 10.21 -10.98 9.28
N LEU A 28 10.01 -12.00 8.45
CA LEU A 28 10.88 -12.29 7.31
C LEU A 28 10.02 -12.52 6.05
N PRO A 29 10.38 -11.89 4.91
CA PRO A 29 9.71 -12.12 3.64
C PRO A 29 9.65 -13.62 3.29
N ALA A 30 8.58 -14.02 2.60
CA ALA A 30 8.43 -15.33 2.01
C ALA A 30 9.23 -15.39 0.69
N GLY A 31 10.42 -16.00 0.71
CA GLY A 31 11.23 -16.16 -0.49
C GLY A 31 12.72 -16.30 -0.20
N GLY A 32 13.52 -16.52 -1.25
CA GLY A 32 14.97 -16.40 -1.20
C GLY A 32 15.40 -14.93 -1.27
N GLY A 33 16.67 -14.63 -0.96
CA GLY A 33 17.19 -13.25 -1.01
C GLY A 33 16.53 -12.33 0.02
N ILE A 34 16.40 -12.80 1.26
CA ILE A 34 15.73 -12.11 2.37
C ILE A 34 16.37 -10.73 2.60
N ILE A 35 17.70 -10.65 2.58
CA ILE A 35 18.46 -9.41 2.80
C ILE A 35 18.12 -8.41 1.68
N GLU A 36 18.23 -8.82 0.42
CA GLU A 36 17.96 -7.94 -0.73
C GLU A 36 16.51 -7.50 -0.78
N THR A 37 15.57 -8.41 -0.47
CA THR A 37 14.14 -8.10 -0.37
C THR A 37 13.88 -7.07 0.71
N ARG A 38 14.44 -7.27 1.90
CA ARG A 38 14.31 -6.35 3.03
C ARG A 38 14.93 -4.98 2.73
N ARG A 39 16.11 -4.96 2.10
CA ARG A 39 16.74 -3.74 1.61
C ARG A 39 15.83 -3.02 0.63
N ALA A 40 15.25 -3.73 -0.34
CA ALA A 40 14.34 -3.14 -1.32
C ALA A 40 13.09 -2.53 -0.68
N LEU A 41 12.54 -3.16 0.36
CA LEU A 41 11.36 -2.70 1.10
C LEU A 41 11.64 -1.53 2.06
N SER A 42 12.90 -1.21 2.36
CA SER A 42 13.27 -0.14 3.30
C SER A 42 12.80 1.25 2.83
N SER A 43 12.83 1.48 1.52
CA SER A 43 12.38 2.67 0.83
C SER A 43 11.71 2.28 -0.50
N LEU A 44 10.38 2.19 -0.47
CA LEU A 44 9.59 1.56 -1.53
C LEU A 44 8.87 2.60 -2.39
N TYR A 45 8.90 2.40 -3.70
CA TYR A 45 7.97 3.02 -4.64
C TYR A 45 6.94 1.98 -5.11
N ILE A 46 5.66 2.31 -5.09
CA ILE A 46 4.59 1.38 -5.50
C ILE A 46 4.00 1.83 -6.83
N SER A 47 4.07 0.99 -7.85
CA SER A 47 3.46 1.24 -9.16
C SER A 47 2.34 0.23 -9.40
N LEU A 48 1.10 0.70 -9.43
CA LEU A 48 -0.08 -0.09 -9.75
C LEU A 48 -0.49 0.19 -11.18
N LYS A 49 -0.53 -0.86 -11.99
CA LYS A 49 -0.89 -0.85 -13.40
C LYS A 49 -2.15 -1.66 -13.61
N TYR A 50 -3.05 -1.16 -14.44
CA TYR A 50 -4.27 -1.86 -14.81
C TYR A 50 -4.53 -1.66 -16.32
N PRO A 51 -5.23 -2.61 -16.97
CA PRO A 51 -5.45 -2.54 -18.41
C PRO A 51 -6.11 -1.22 -18.80
N PRO A 52 -5.68 -0.61 -19.91
CA PRO A 52 -6.44 0.51 -20.47
C PRO A 52 -7.83 -0.01 -20.81
N GLN A 53 -8.86 0.75 -20.41
CA GLN A 53 -10.19 0.47 -20.94
C GLN A 53 -10.12 0.60 -22.47
N PRO A 54 -10.67 -0.37 -23.23
CA PRO A 54 -10.64 -0.30 -24.68
C PRO A 54 -11.17 1.06 -25.12
N GLU A 55 -10.42 1.75 -25.98
CA GLU A 55 -10.83 3.06 -26.49
C GLU A 55 -12.28 2.98 -26.93
N GLU A 56 -13.10 3.80 -26.28
CA GLU A 56 -14.54 3.76 -26.39
C GLU A 56 -14.92 4.00 -27.85
N SER A 57 -15.09 2.94 -28.63
CA SER A 57 -15.86 3.06 -29.86
C SER A 57 -17.24 3.54 -29.43
N PHE A 58 -17.52 4.80 -29.74
CA PHE A 58 -18.71 5.56 -29.34
C PHE A 58 -20.03 4.79 -29.51
N LEU A 59 -20.07 3.82 -30.44
CA LEU A 59 -21.21 2.96 -30.73
C LEU A 59 -21.25 1.65 -29.92
N GLY A 60 -20.09 1.10 -29.50
CA GLY A 60 -20.01 -0.14 -28.74
C GLY A 60 -20.55 -0.02 -27.31
N ASN A 61 -20.32 1.12 -26.65
CA ASN A 61 -20.81 1.38 -25.30
C ASN A 61 -22.32 1.63 -25.23
N ILE A 62 -22.94 2.15 -26.29
CA ILE A 62 -24.39 2.36 -26.31
C ILE A 62 -25.12 1.01 -26.33
N VAL A 63 -24.62 0.04 -27.11
CA VAL A 63 -25.21 -1.30 -27.19
C VAL A 63 -24.83 -2.14 -25.98
N GLY A 64 -23.58 -2.02 -25.51
CA GLY A 64 -23.06 -2.72 -24.34
C GLY A 64 -23.73 -2.30 -23.02
N ASN A 65 -23.85 -1.00 -22.74
CA ASN A 65 -24.49 -0.49 -21.53
C ASN A 65 -26.03 -0.58 -21.56
N LEU A 66 -26.66 -0.80 -22.72
CA LEU A 66 -28.09 -1.10 -22.78
C LEU A 66 -28.41 -2.56 -22.44
N LEU A 67 -27.44 -3.47 -22.61
CA LEU A 67 -27.64 -4.92 -22.51
C LEU A 67 -26.92 -5.55 -21.31
N ASN A 68 -25.86 -4.92 -20.79
CA ASN A 68 -25.08 -5.39 -19.64
C ASN A 68 -25.04 -4.32 -18.55
N ASP A 69 -25.15 -4.74 -17.29
CA ASP A 69 -24.84 -3.89 -16.14
C ASP A 69 -23.45 -3.26 -16.34
N PRO A 70 -23.30 -1.94 -16.12
CA PRO A 70 -22.01 -1.27 -16.27
C PRO A 70 -20.99 -2.00 -15.40
N ALA A 71 -19.91 -2.49 -16.02
CA ALA A 71 -18.84 -3.17 -15.30
C ALA A 71 -18.40 -2.27 -14.13
N ALA A 72 -18.57 -2.76 -12.91
CA ALA A 72 -18.22 -2.01 -11.72
C ALA A 72 -16.72 -1.64 -11.81
N GLU A 73 -16.41 -0.34 -11.72
CA GLU A 73 -15.02 0.13 -11.79
C GLU A 73 -14.34 -0.22 -10.46
N PHE A 74 -13.24 -0.98 -10.53
CA PHE A 74 -12.44 -1.33 -9.36
C PHE A 74 -11.67 -0.10 -8.86
N ASN A 75 -11.76 0.18 -7.55
CA ASN A 75 -11.09 1.32 -6.93
C ASN A 75 -9.58 1.08 -6.76
N ASN A 76 -8.86 1.23 -7.88
CA ASN A 76 -7.41 1.07 -7.97
C ASN A 76 -6.64 2.02 -7.04
N TYR A 77 -7.16 3.24 -6.83
CA TYR A 77 -6.56 4.22 -5.94
C TYR A 77 -6.62 3.77 -4.47
N ALA A 78 -7.80 3.35 -4.00
CA ALA A 78 -7.97 2.83 -2.65
C ALA A 78 -7.11 1.58 -2.41
N LEU A 79 -6.96 0.72 -3.43
CA LEU A 79 -6.04 -0.42 -3.36
C LEU A 79 -4.60 0.06 -3.15
N ALA A 80 -4.11 0.98 -3.99
CA ALA A 80 -2.75 1.50 -3.89
C ALA A 80 -2.48 2.16 -2.53
N GLU A 81 -3.42 2.98 -2.04
CA GLU A 81 -3.33 3.62 -0.72
C GLU A 81 -3.28 2.59 0.41
N LYS A 82 -4.15 1.57 0.37
CA LYS A 82 -4.17 0.53 1.39
C LYS A 82 -2.89 -0.30 1.39
N ILE A 83 -2.37 -0.67 0.22
CA ILE A 83 -1.09 -1.35 0.08
C ILE A 83 0.04 -0.45 0.63
N ALA A 84 0.07 0.82 0.26
CA ALA A 84 1.06 1.76 0.77
C ALA A 84 1.03 1.85 2.31
N GLY A 85 -0.18 1.87 2.90
CA GLY A 85 -0.41 1.82 4.36
C GLY A 85 0.28 0.66 5.03
N VAL A 86 0.14 -0.53 4.44
CA VAL A 86 0.71 -1.77 4.94
C VAL A 86 2.24 -1.75 4.91
N PHE A 87 2.84 -1.11 3.89
CA PHE A 87 4.30 -1.04 3.74
C PHE A 87 4.96 0.12 4.50
N SER A 88 4.20 1.05 5.06
CA SER A 88 4.72 2.23 5.77
C SER A 88 4.81 2.01 7.29
N GLY A 89 5.45 0.90 7.69
CA GLY A 89 5.61 0.48 9.08
C GLY A 89 7.06 0.49 9.57
N PRO A 90 7.34 -0.05 10.77
CA PRO A 90 8.71 -0.17 11.29
C PRO A 90 9.61 -0.95 10.32
N GLY A 91 10.65 -0.28 9.82
CA GLY A 91 11.64 -0.87 8.89
C GLY A 91 11.31 -0.73 7.40
N GLY A 92 10.23 -0.03 7.02
CA GLY A 92 9.90 0.29 5.64
C GLY A 92 9.24 1.66 5.49
N LYS A 93 9.59 2.39 4.45
CA LYS A 93 8.98 3.70 4.12
C LYS A 93 8.53 3.68 2.68
N VAL A 94 7.23 3.88 2.44
CA VAL A 94 6.75 4.14 1.07
C VAL A 94 7.03 5.60 0.74
N LEU A 95 7.80 5.84 -0.32
CA LEU A 95 8.13 7.18 -0.79
C LEU A 95 6.97 7.80 -1.56
N ALA A 96 6.37 7.03 -2.45
CA ALA A 96 5.17 7.37 -3.19
C ALA A 96 4.50 6.10 -3.75
N TYR A 97 3.23 6.24 -4.11
CA TYR A 97 2.50 5.27 -4.91
C TYR A 97 1.84 5.94 -6.11
N ARG A 98 1.64 5.18 -7.19
CA ARG A 98 1.02 5.69 -8.42
C ARG A 98 0.15 4.63 -9.07
N VAL A 99 -0.93 5.08 -9.71
CA VAL A 99 -1.91 4.26 -10.41
C VAL A 99 -1.88 4.64 -11.89
N SER A 100 -1.65 3.70 -12.80
CA SER A 100 -1.50 4.03 -14.22
C SER A 100 -2.19 3.04 -15.14
N ARG A 101 -2.77 3.58 -16.22
CA ARG A 101 -3.37 2.81 -17.33
C ARG A 101 -2.36 2.49 -18.43
N SER A 102 -1.08 2.30 -18.08
CA SER A 102 0.00 2.12 -19.06
C SER A 102 0.39 0.65 -19.19
N THR A 103 0.58 0.22 -20.43
CA THR A 103 1.19 -1.08 -20.78
C THR A 103 2.71 -1.01 -20.83
N GLY A 104 3.31 0.18 -20.67
CA GLY A 104 4.75 0.38 -20.72
C GLY A 104 5.49 -0.32 -19.58
N ASP A 105 6.75 -0.67 -19.84
CA ASP A 105 7.65 -1.21 -18.84
C ASP A 105 8.22 -0.10 -17.95
N GLY A 106 8.21 -0.34 -16.65
CA GLY A 106 8.66 0.64 -15.65
C GLY A 106 7.70 1.80 -15.41
N ASP A 107 8.05 2.65 -14.44
CA ASP A 107 7.32 3.88 -14.12
C ASP A 107 8.29 5.08 -14.26
N PRO A 108 7.95 6.10 -15.08
CA PRO A 108 8.86 7.21 -15.37
C PRO A 108 9.20 8.07 -14.15
N TYR A 109 8.42 7.99 -13.07
CA TYR A 109 8.65 8.79 -11.87
C TYR A 109 9.63 8.17 -10.89
N VAL A 110 9.90 6.87 -10.99
CA VAL A 110 10.77 6.14 -10.05
C VAL A 110 12.15 6.81 -9.90
N LYS A 111 12.69 7.34 -11.00
CA LYS A 111 13.98 8.05 -11.01
C LYS A 111 14.04 9.28 -10.09
N TYR A 112 12.91 9.93 -9.79
CA TYR A 112 12.87 11.11 -8.93
C TYR A 112 12.86 10.77 -7.43
N PHE A 113 12.53 9.52 -7.08
CA PHE A 113 12.45 9.07 -5.70
C PHE A 113 13.71 8.33 -5.24
N ASN A 114 14.49 7.79 -6.19
CA ASN A 114 15.65 6.92 -5.93
C ASN A 114 15.34 5.84 -4.86
N PRO A 115 14.26 5.06 -5.04
CA PRO A 115 13.83 4.09 -4.03
C PRO A 115 14.85 2.95 -3.93
N SER A 116 14.93 2.31 -2.76
CA SER A 116 15.69 1.06 -2.60
C SER A 116 15.03 -0.10 -3.33
N GLY A 117 13.71 -0.01 -3.59
CA GLY A 117 12.98 -0.99 -4.37
C GLY A 117 11.69 -0.46 -4.98
N VAL A 118 11.19 -1.19 -5.97
CA VAL A 118 9.92 -0.89 -6.63
C VAL A 118 9.02 -2.11 -6.53
N LEU A 119 7.82 -1.92 -5.98
CA LEU A 119 6.76 -2.92 -6.01
C LEU A 119 5.81 -2.57 -7.16
N GLU A 120 5.84 -3.38 -8.21
CA GLU A 120 4.95 -3.26 -9.37
C GLU A 120 3.80 -4.28 -9.24
N LEU A 121 2.57 -3.83 -9.42
CA LEU A 121 1.37 -4.67 -9.48
C LEU A 121 0.68 -4.44 -10.81
N LYS A 122 0.56 -5.47 -11.65
CA LYS A 122 -0.25 -5.44 -12.87
C LYS A 122 -1.55 -6.20 -12.60
N LEU A 123 -2.66 -5.47 -12.51
CA LEU A 123 -3.97 -6.02 -12.18
C LEU A 123 -4.74 -6.46 -13.43
N SER A 124 -5.55 -7.50 -13.30
CA SER A 124 -6.59 -7.84 -14.27
C SER A 124 -7.86 -7.01 -14.02
N ASP A 125 -8.78 -7.02 -14.97
CA ASP A 125 -10.14 -6.57 -14.71
C ASP A 125 -10.79 -7.39 -13.57
N PRO A 126 -11.62 -6.77 -12.72
CA PRO A 126 -12.37 -7.48 -11.70
C PRO A 126 -13.35 -8.46 -12.37
N ARG A 127 -13.45 -9.65 -11.80
CA ARG A 127 -14.45 -10.65 -12.20
C ARG A 127 -15.34 -10.95 -11.02
N PHE A 128 -16.64 -10.96 -11.26
CA PHE A 128 -17.62 -11.31 -10.25
C PHE A 128 -18.68 -12.23 -10.85
N SER A 129 -19.17 -13.17 -10.04
CA SER A 129 -20.16 -14.16 -10.42
C SER A 129 -21.11 -14.44 -9.26
N VAL A 130 -22.29 -14.92 -9.62
CA VAL A 130 -23.30 -15.39 -8.67
C VAL A 130 -23.78 -16.74 -9.16
N GLU A 131 -23.59 -17.76 -8.34
CA GLU A 131 -23.95 -19.14 -8.65
C GLU A 131 -25.02 -19.64 -7.70
N LYS A 132 -26.06 -20.28 -8.25
CA LYS A 132 -27.11 -20.93 -7.46
C LYS A 132 -26.68 -22.37 -7.16
N GLU A 133 -26.51 -22.69 -5.88
CA GLU A 133 -26.19 -24.04 -5.41
C GLU A 133 -27.35 -24.63 -4.60
N ASP A 134 -27.77 -25.85 -4.94
CA ASP A 134 -28.71 -26.61 -4.11
C ASP A 134 -27.91 -27.55 -3.19
N ARG A 135 -27.89 -27.25 -1.89
CA ARG A 135 -27.18 -28.05 -0.88
C ARG A 135 -28.16 -28.91 -0.09
N SER A 136 -27.79 -30.15 0.18
CA SER A 136 -28.54 -31.04 1.07
C SER A 136 -27.79 -31.21 2.38
N SER A 137 -28.43 -30.82 3.49
CA SER A 137 -27.92 -31.12 4.84
C SER A 137 -28.78 -32.20 5.49
N GLU A 138 -28.13 -33.08 6.24
CA GLU A 138 -28.81 -34.16 6.95
C GLU A 138 -28.75 -33.91 8.44
N TYR A 139 -29.90 -33.89 9.10
CA TYR A 139 -29.97 -33.85 10.55
C TYR A 139 -30.82 -34.99 11.08
N TYR A 140 -30.47 -35.43 12.29
CA TYR A 140 -31.27 -36.39 13.03
C TYR A 140 -32.28 -35.63 13.87
N ASP A 141 -33.57 -35.94 13.68
CA ASP A 141 -34.61 -35.37 14.52
C ASP A 141 -34.56 -35.92 15.96
N LYS A 142 -35.45 -35.45 16.83
CA LYS A 142 -35.53 -35.90 18.24
C LYS A 142 -35.77 -37.42 18.37
N ASN A 143 -36.26 -38.07 17.32
CA ASN A 143 -36.52 -39.51 17.25
C ASN A 143 -35.37 -40.30 16.60
N ARG A 144 -34.23 -39.65 16.33
CA ARG A 144 -33.09 -40.21 15.59
C ARG A 144 -33.44 -40.64 14.16
N GLN A 145 -34.49 -40.08 13.56
CA GLN A 145 -34.76 -40.28 12.15
C GLN A 145 -33.94 -39.27 11.33
N ARG A 146 -33.27 -39.78 10.29
CA ARG A 146 -32.47 -38.98 9.36
C ARG A 146 -33.42 -38.18 8.47
N GLN A 147 -33.36 -36.86 8.55
CA GLN A 147 -34.08 -35.95 7.65
C GLN A 147 -33.06 -35.23 6.76
N THR A 148 -33.33 -35.22 5.46
CA THR A 148 -32.54 -34.45 4.48
C THR A 148 -33.30 -33.18 4.14
N VAL A 149 -32.72 -32.02 4.45
CA VAL A 149 -33.25 -30.72 4.05
C VAL A 149 -32.43 -30.19 2.88
N LYS A 150 -33.12 -29.90 1.78
CA LYS A 150 -32.55 -29.17 0.64
C LYS A 150 -32.69 -27.68 0.92
N SER A 151 -31.57 -26.98 0.86
CA SER A 151 -31.49 -25.53 0.96
C SER A 151 -30.81 -25.00 -0.31
N THR A 152 -31.48 -24.08 -0.99
CA THR A 152 -30.86 -23.30 -2.06
C THR A 152 -30.02 -22.18 -1.44
N VAL A 153 -28.79 -22.04 -1.88
CA VAL A 153 -27.84 -20.99 -1.48
C VAL A 153 -27.33 -20.30 -2.75
N TRP A 154 -27.16 -18.99 -2.67
CA TRP A 154 -26.53 -18.18 -3.72
C TRP A 154 -25.11 -17.85 -3.28
N VAL A 155 -24.13 -18.25 -4.08
CA VAL A 155 -22.71 -18.03 -3.80
C VAL A 155 -22.24 -16.86 -4.66
N TYR A 156 -22.01 -15.73 -4.01
CA TYR A 156 -21.45 -14.54 -4.63
C TYR A 156 -19.92 -14.59 -4.50
N GLN A 157 -19.23 -14.30 -5.60
CA GLN A 157 -17.78 -14.28 -5.62
C GLN A 157 -17.28 -13.10 -6.43
N ALA A 158 -16.21 -12.46 -5.96
CA ALA A 158 -15.48 -11.45 -6.72
C ALA A 158 -13.97 -11.65 -6.54
N TYR A 159 -13.23 -11.47 -7.63
CA TYR A 159 -11.79 -11.60 -7.62
C TYR A 159 -11.09 -10.69 -8.64
N VAL A 160 -9.87 -10.30 -8.31
CA VAL A 160 -8.92 -9.53 -9.14
C VAL A 160 -7.62 -10.31 -9.17
N GLY A 161 -7.15 -10.65 -10.36
CA GLY A 161 -5.82 -11.24 -10.56
C GLY A 161 -4.76 -10.15 -10.54
N ALA A 162 -3.57 -10.46 -10.01
CA ALA A 162 -2.43 -9.56 -9.99
C ALA A 162 -1.12 -10.29 -10.30
N GLU A 163 -0.37 -9.78 -11.27
CA GLU A 163 1.06 -10.07 -11.42
C GLU A 163 1.83 -9.08 -10.55
N ILE A 164 2.60 -9.59 -9.60
CA ILE A 164 3.33 -8.78 -8.63
C ILE A 164 4.83 -8.99 -8.86
N LYS A 165 5.57 -7.89 -8.96
CA LYS A 165 7.02 -7.91 -9.08
C LYS A 165 7.65 -6.97 -8.07
N LEU A 166 8.65 -7.46 -7.35
CA LEU A 166 9.51 -6.64 -6.51
C LEU A 166 10.87 -6.50 -7.18
N TYR A 167 11.33 -5.28 -7.37
CA TYR A 167 12.63 -4.97 -7.94
C TYR A 167 13.55 -4.32 -6.90
N SER A 168 14.86 -4.52 -7.03
CA SER A 168 15.85 -3.69 -6.35
C SER A 168 16.12 -2.39 -7.12
N GLY A 169 16.28 -1.30 -6.38
CA GLY A 169 16.53 0.04 -6.93
C GLY A 169 15.44 0.49 -7.91
N SER A 170 15.85 1.24 -8.93
CA SER A 170 14.99 1.69 -10.03
C SER A 170 14.88 0.63 -11.15
N TYR A 171 14.33 -0.55 -10.84
CA TYR A 171 14.20 -1.70 -11.77
C TYR A 171 15.50 -2.40 -12.17
N VAL A 172 16.51 -2.43 -11.28
CA VAL A 172 17.82 -3.03 -11.61
C VAL A 172 17.74 -4.55 -11.72
N LYS A 173 17.09 -5.21 -10.75
CA LYS A 173 16.97 -6.66 -10.69
C LYS A 173 15.63 -7.05 -10.07
N ALA A 174 14.90 -7.96 -10.72
CA ALA A 174 13.73 -8.59 -10.12
C ALA A 174 14.18 -9.49 -8.96
N LEU A 175 13.69 -9.20 -7.77
CA LEU A 175 13.92 -9.96 -6.54
C LEU A 175 12.84 -11.01 -6.32
N ASP A 176 11.61 -10.69 -6.70
CA ASP A 176 10.46 -11.60 -6.59
C ASP A 176 9.48 -11.39 -7.75
N THR A 177 8.78 -12.46 -8.12
CA THR A 177 7.69 -12.45 -9.09
C THR A 177 6.62 -13.44 -8.66
N ALA A 178 5.39 -12.96 -8.54
CA ALA A 178 4.27 -13.74 -8.06
C ALA A 178 3.01 -13.47 -8.88
N HIS A 179 2.12 -14.46 -8.90
CA HIS A 179 0.76 -14.30 -9.37
C HIS A 179 -0.15 -14.55 -8.18
N GLU A 180 -0.96 -13.57 -7.83
CA GLU A 180 -1.90 -13.66 -6.73
C GLU A 180 -3.30 -13.32 -7.22
N THR A 181 -4.30 -13.90 -6.57
CA THR A 181 -5.70 -13.56 -6.79
C THR A 181 -6.24 -12.98 -5.50
N PHE A 182 -6.72 -11.74 -5.56
CA PHE A 182 -7.39 -11.08 -4.45
C PHE A 182 -8.89 -11.29 -4.60
N GLY A 183 -9.62 -11.61 -3.53
CA GLY A 183 -11.05 -11.83 -3.68
C GLY A 183 -11.80 -12.12 -2.40
N CYS A 184 -13.11 -12.16 -2.53
CA CYS A 184 -14.02 -12.55 -1.47
C CYS A 184 -15.17 -13.39 -2.01
N ALA A 185 -15.71 -14.23 -1.14
CA ALA A 185 -16.92 -15.00 -1.40
C ALA A 185 -17.91 -14.81 -0.23
N GLU A 186 -19.20 -14.91 -0.54
CA GLU A 186 -20.27 -14.86 0.44
C GLU A 186 -21.42 -15.78 0.01
N GLU A 187 -21.96 -16.51 0.97
CA GLU A 187 -23.12 -17.36 0.78
C GLU A 187 -24.35 -16.65 1.34
N ARG A 188 -25.40 -16.53 0.52
CA ARG A 188 -26.67 -15.91 0.92
C ARG A 188 -27.83 -16.86 0.66
N SER A 189 -28.84 -16.79 1.51
CA SER A 189 -30.11 -17.50 1.28
C SER A 189 -31.01 -16.80 0.27
N ASP A 190 -30.70 -15.54 -0.06
CA ASP A 190 -31.48 -14.69 -0.96
C ASP A 190 -30.67 -14.28 -2.22
N ALA A 191 -31.42 -13.96 -3.28
CA ALA A 191 -30.89 -13.41 -4.53
C ALA A 191 -31.30 -11.94 -4.70
N GLU A 192 -31.33 -11.19 -3.61
CA GLU A 192 -31.86 -9.81 -3.61
C GLU A 192 -30.91 -8.82 -4.29
N LEU A 193 -29.60 -9.10 -4.28
CA LEU A 193 -28.60 -8.21 -4.86
C LEU A 193 -28.20 -8.68 -6.26
N SER A 194 -28.09 -7.74 -7.18
CA SER A 194 -27.33 -7.99 -8.40
C SER A 194 -25.85 -8.26 -8.07
N PRO A 195 -25.11 -8.96 -8.96
CA PRO A 195 -23.67 -9.16 -8.78
C PRO A 195 -22.88 -7.85 -8.59
N ALA A 196 -23.30 -6.79 -9.30
CA ALA A 196 -22.66 -5.47 -9.24
C ALA A 196 -22.92 -4.74 -7.91
N GLU A 197 -24.15 -4.80 -7.39
CA GLU A 197 -24.50 -4.24 -6.07
C GLU A 197 -23.76 -4.96 -4.95
N TRP A 198 -23.75 -6.30 -4.97
CA TRP A 198 -22.99 -7.08 -3.99
C TRP A 198 -21.49 -6.78 -4.06
N TYR A 199 -20.92 -6.65 -5.27
CA TYR A 199 -19.53 -6.25 -5.44
C TYR A 199 -19.24 -4.88 -4.82
N ALA A 200 -20.08 -3.88 -5.08
CA ALA A 200 -19.91 -2.54 -4.52
C ALA A 200 -19.94 -2.53 -2.99
N GLU A 201 -20.75 -3.38 -2.35
CA GLU A 201 -20.79 -3.55 -0.89
C GLU A 201 -19.57 -4.28 -0.32
N ASN A 202 -18.86 -5.06 -1.15
CA ASN A 202 -17.80 -5.96 -0.71
C ASN A 202 -16.41 -5.62 -1.27
N GLU A 203 -16.26 -4.55 -2.06
CA GLU A 203 -14.98 -4.13 -2.65
C GLU A 203 -13.89 -3.99 -1.59
N ASP A 204 -14.20 -3.39 -0.43
CA ASP A 204 -13.28 -3.24 0.70
C ASP A 204 -12.71 -4.58 1.21
N ARG A 205 -13.46 -5.68 1.10
CA ARG A 205 -12.97 -7.03 1.48
C ARG A 205 -11.89 -7.50 0.52
N ILE A 206 -12.01 -7.20 -0.78
CA ILE A 206 -11.00 -7.49 -1.79
C ILE A 206 -9.74 -6.64 -1.54
N LEU A 207 -9.92 -5.35 -1.25
CA LEU A 207 -8.81 -4.45 -0.91
C LEU A 207 -8.05 -4.95 0.34
N ASN A 208 -8.78 -5.40 1.36
CA ASN A 208 -8.21 -5.98 2.57
C ASN A 208 -7.47 -7.31 2.31
N ASP A 209 -8.04 -8.20 1.50
CA ASP A 209 -7.41 -9.46 1.15
C ASP A 209 -6.08 -9.23 0.42
N ALA A 210 -6.04 -8.29 -0.53
CA ALA A 210 -4.81 -7.88 -1.20
C ALA A 210 -3.73 -7.38 -0.23
N ALA A 211 -4.11 -6.48 0.69
CA ALA A 211 -3.23 -5.95 1.71
C ALA A 211 -2.66 -7.05 2.63
N VAL A 212 -3.50 -7.97 3.10
CA VAL A 212 -3.09 -9.09 3.96
C VAL A 212 -2.14 -10.04 3.23
N LYS A 213 -2.44 -10.40 1.98
CA LYS A 213 -1.59 -11.30 1.19
C LYS A 213 -0.22 -10.68 0.91
N LEU A 214 -0.18 -9.41 0.51
CA LEU A 214 1.07 -8.69 0.26
C LEU A 214 1.88 -8.48 1.54
N TYR A 215 1.23 -8.16 2.67
CA TYR A 215 1.89 -8.10 3.98
C TYR A 215 2.55 -9.44 4.32
N ALA A 216 1.78 -10.53 4.26
CA ALA A 216 2.25 -11.86 4.61
C ALA A 216 3.41 -12.31 3.71
N ARG A 217 3.41 -11.90 2.43
CA ARG A 217 4.46 -12.22 1.47
C ARG A 217 5.74 -11.43 1.72
N TYR A 218 5.67 -10.11 1.81
CA TYR A 218 6.87 -9.27 1.76
C TYR A 218 7.34 -8.77 3.13
N ILE A 219 6.41 -8.43 4.01
CA ILE A 219 6.75 -8.04 5.39
C ILE A 219 6.94 -9.31 6.22
N GLY A 220 6.26 -10.39 5.84
CA GLY A 220 6.50 -11.70 6.37
C GLY A 220 5.54 -12.09 7.48
N ARG A 221 5.44 -13.39 7.70
CA ARG A 221 4.83 -13.93 8.91
C ARG A 221 5.83 -13.84 10.05
N GLU A 222 5.31 -13.75 11.26
CA GLU A 222 6.13 -13.86 12.46
C GLU A 222 6.78 -15.25 12.50
N VAL A 223 8.10 -15.28 12.36
CA VAL A 223 8.95 -16.45 12.52
C VAL A 223 9.57 -16.40 13.91
N LEU A 224 9.21 -17.36 14.75
CA LEU A 224 9.77 -17.49 16.10
C LEU A 224 11.13 -18.19 16.05
N ARG A 225 12.19 -17.41 16.04
CA ARG A 225 13.57 -17.90 16.09
C ARG A 225 13.91 -18.36 17.49
N SER A 226 14.52 -19.54 17.59
CA SER A 226 14.89 -20.14 18.88
C SER A 226 16.34 -19.81 19.19
N ARG A 227 16.59 -18.95 20.18
CA ARG A 227 17.94 -18.68 20.68
C ARG A 227 18.22 -19.51 21.92
N VAL A 228 19.35 -20.19 21.93
CA VAL A 228 19.79 -21.01 23.07
C VAL A 228 20.51 -20.13 24.10
N LEU A 229 20.21 -20.38 25.37
CA LEU A 229 20.88 -19.82 26.54
C LEU A 229 21.49 -20.98 27.31
N PHE A 230 22.81 -20.98 27.44
CA PHE A 230 23.52 -22.03 28.16
C PHE A 230 23.70 -21.66 29.64
N ARG A 231 23.65 -22.70 30.48
CA ARG A 231 23.98 -22.64 31.89
C ARG A 231 25.26 -23.41 32.09
N LYS A 232 26.21 -22.82 32.82
CA LYS A 232 27.42 -23.53 33.21
C LYS A 232 27.10 -24.52 34.34
N LYS A 233 27.43 -25.79 34.15
CA LYS A 233 27.16 -26.84 35.15
C LYS A 233 27.87 -26.51 36.46
N GLY A 234 27.12 -26.53 37.57
CA GLY A 234 27.64 -26.21 38.91
C GLY A 234 27.75 -24.71 39.22
N ASP A 235 27.40 -23.83 38.28
CA ASP A 235 27.48 -22.38 38.46
C ASP A 235 26.11 -21.77 38.78
N LYS A 236 25.92 -21.38 40.05
CA LYS A 236 24.65 -20.81 40.53
C LYS A 236 24.31 -19.47 39.89
N GLU A 237 25.29 -18.64 39.57
CA GLU A 237 25.04 -17.32 38.97
C GLU A 237 24.64 -17.45 37.50
N SER A 238 25.32 -18.34 36.75
CA SER A 238 24.93 -18.65 35.37
C SER A 238 23.51 -19.21 35.30
N ALA A 239 23.15 -20.12 36.21
CA ALA A 239 21.78 -20.63 36.33
C ALA A 239 20.77 -19.53 36.66
N LYS A 240 21.09 -18.64 37.61
CA LYS A 240 20.25 -17.50 37.99
C LYS A 240 20.00 -16.54 36.82
N ALA A 241 21.03 -16.19 36.04
CA ALA A 241 20.89 -15.32 34.88
C ALA A 241 19.98 -15.93 33.81
N SER A 242 20.18 -17.21 33.47
CA SER A 242 19.32 -17.94 32.54
C SER A 242 17.87 -18.04 33.03
N ASP A 243 17.63 -18.23 34.33
CA ASP A 243 16.29 -18.25 34.90
C ASP A 243 15.61 -16.87 34.90
N LEU A 244 16.36 -15.79 35.10
CA LEU A 244 15.85 -14.42 34.96
C LEU A 244 15.43 -14.15 33.52
N ALA A 245 16.29 -14.45 32.54
CA ALA A 245 15.99 -14.29 31.13
C ALA A 245 14.74 -15.08 30.69
N ARG A 246 14.61 -16.34 31.11
CA ARG A 246 13.43 -17.19 30.85
C ARG A 246 12.13 -16.60 31.40
N ARG A 247 12.21 -15.82 32.49
CA ARG A 247 11.06 -15.12 33.10
C ARG A 247 10.85 -13.72 32.53
N GLY A 248 11.56 -13.34 31.45
CA GLY A 248 11.51 -12.02 30.84
C GLY A 248 12.23 -10.92 31.62
N LYS A 249 12.98 -11.24 32.68
CA LYS A 249 13.71 -10.28 33.52
C LYS A 249 15.11 -10.00 32.95
N TRP A 250 15.15 -9.47 31.73
CA TRP A 250 16.38 -9.29 30.95
C TRP A 250 17.41 -8.39 31.60
N ALA A 251 17.01 -7.25 32.16
CA ALA A 251 17.94 -6.31 32.82
C ALA A 251 18.77 -6.99 33.94
N GLY A 252 18.13 -7.81 34.77
CA GLY A 252 18.82 -8.53 35.85
C GLY A 252 19.69 -9.69 35.35
N ALA A 253 19.35 -10.30 34.21
CA ALA A 253 20.21 -11.30 33.57
C ALA A 253 21.45 -10.64 32.96
N GLU A 254 21.26 -9.51 32.29
CA GLU A 254 22.31 -8.69 31.66
C GLU A 254 23.33 -8.17 32.66
N GLU A 255 22.90 -7.71 33.84
CA GLU A 255 23.80 -7.31 34.93
C GLU A 255 24.72 -8.46 35.36
N ILE A 256 24.17 -9.67 35.54
CA ILE A 256 24.94 -10.84 35.96
C ILE A 256 25.94 -11.24 34.87
N TRP A 257 25.49 -11.36 33.61
CA TRP A 257 26.36 -11.73 32.49
C TRP A 257 27.47 -10.69 32.26
N SER A 258 27.16 -9.40 32.30
CA SER A 258 28.15 -8.32 32.10
C SER A 258 29.24 -8.36 33.17
N ARG A 259 28.85 -8.47 34.45
CA ARG A 259 29.78 -8.55 35.58
C ARG A 259 30.66 -9.81 35.55
N ARG A 260 30.14 -10.92 35.02
CA ARG A 260 30.92 -12.15 34.87
C ARG A 260 31.90 -12.05 33.69
N LEU A 261 31.44 -11.46 32.59
CA LEU A 261 32.25 -11.29 31.37
C LEU A 261 33.43 -10.33 31.58
N SER A 262 33.31 -9.35 32.50
CA SER A 262 34.42 -8.46 32.87
C SER A 262 35.58 -9.18 33.59
N GLY A 263 35.33 -10.36 34.18
CA GLY A 263 36.35 -11.15 34.87
C GLY A 263 36.91 -12.32 34.06
N LYS A 264 36.16 -12.85 33.09
CA LYS A 264 36.53 -14.03 32.29
C LYS A 264 35.85 -13.98 30.92
N ASN A 265 36.56 -14.41 29.87
CA ASN A 265 36.00 -14.50 28.51
C ASN A 265 35.17 -15.80 28.33
N ASP A 266 34.04 -15.93 29.04
CA ASP A 266 33.13 -17.08 28.92
C ASP A 266 32.13 -16.84 27.78
N TRP A 267 32.16 -17.69 26.75
CA TRP A 267 31.30 -17.56 25.58
C TRP A 267 29.79 -17.69 25.92
N ARG A 268 29.44 -18.37 27.02
CA ARG A 268 28.04 -18.53 27.47
C ARG A 268 27.46 -17.21 27.98
N ASP A 269 28.27 -16.44 28.69
CA ASP A 269 27.88 -15.13 29.21
C ASP A 269 27.80 -14.11 28.06
N ALA A 270 28.74 -14.14 27.11
CA ALA A 270 28.69 -13.33 25.89
C ALA A 270 27.44 -13.66 25.04
N LEU A 271 27.11 -14.94 24.88
CA LEU A 271 25.89 -15.37 24.19
C LEU A 271 24.62 -14.88 24.90
N GLY A 272 24.60 -14.92 26.24
CA GLY A 272 23.49 -14.37 27.02
C GLY A 272 23.27 -12.87 26.78
N LEU A 273 24.35 -12.09 26.78
CA LEU A 273 24.31 -10.66 26.42
C LEU A 273 23.83 -10.44 24.98
N ALA A 274 24.28 -11.27 24.04
CA ALA A 274 23.86 -11.21 22.64
C ALA A 274 22.34 -11.38 22.50
N VAL A 275 21.77 -12.41 23.15
CA VAL A 275 20.32 -12.64 23.17
C VAL A 275 19.58 -11.49 23.85
N SER A 276 20.11 -10.94 24.95
CA SER A 276 19.51 -9.77 25.62
C SER A 276 19.44 -8.56 24.69
N ALA A 277 20.54 -8.25 24.00
CA ALA A 277 20.60 -7.15 23.03
C ALA A 277 19.64 -7.37 21.86
N GLU A 278 19.54 -8.61 21.34
CA GLU A 278 18.59 -8.97 20.27
C GLU A 278 17.14 -8.78 20.71
N VAL A 279 16.78 -9.17 21.94
CA VAL A 279 15.44 -8.94 22.52
C VAL A 279 15.13 -7.45 22.66
N ARG A 280 16.15 -6.63 22.98
CA ARG A 280 16.03 -5.16 23.01
C ARG A 280 16.04 -4.52 21.61
N LYS A 281 16.12 -5.31 20.54
CA LYS A 281 16.29 -4.87 19.14
C LYS A 281 17.55 -4.04 18.89
N ASP A 282 18.55 -4.17 19.76
CA ASP A 282 19.88 -3.60 19.57
C ASP A 282 20.73 -4.58 18.76
N TYR A 283 20.41 -4.68 17.47
CA TYR A 283 21.00 -5.68 16.58
C TYR A 283 22.50 -5.48 16.36
N SER A 284 23.01 -4.26 16.54
CA SER A 284 24.44 -3.97 16.43
C SER A 284 25.19 -4.58 17.60
N ALA A 285 24.78 -4.27 18.84
CA ALA A 285 25.39 -4.87 20.02
C ALA A 285 25.20 -6.39 20.04
N ALA A 286 24.02 -6.89 19.62
CA ALA A 286 23.77 -8.31 19.51
C ALA A 286 24.79 -8.99 18.59
N ARG A 287 25.02 -8.46 17.39
CA ARG A 287 26.00 -8.99 16.42
C ARG A 287 27.40 -9.05 17.03
N ASP A 288 27.85 -7.99 17.68
CA ASP A 288 29.18 -7.94 18.29
C ASP A 288 29.33 -9.02 19.38
N TYR A 289 28.32 -9.17 20.26
CA TYR A 289 28.33 -10.21 21.28
C TYR A 289 28.24 -11.63 20.70
N TYR A 290 27.46 -11.85 19.64
CA TYR A 290 27.38 -13.15 18.96
C TYR A 290 28.69 -13.54 18.29
N LEU A 291 29.38 -12.60 17.63
CA LEU A 291 30.69 -12.83 17.05
C LEU A 291 31.72 -13.20 18.14
N ARG A 292 31.76 -12.41 19.23
CA ARG A 292 32.62 -12.69 20.38
C ARG A 292 32.34 -14.06 21.00
N ALA A 293 31.06 -14.43 21.16
CA ALA A 293 30.67 -15.72 21.69
C ALA A 293 31.09 -16.86 20.74
N ARG A 294 30.89 -16.70 19.43
CA ARG A 294 31.30 -17.68 18.41
C ARG A 294 32.81 -17.92 18.46
N GLU A 295 33.61 -16.87 18.48
CA GLU A 295 35.08 -16.95 18.56
C GLU A 295 35.54 -17.62 19.86
N ALA A 296 35.00 -17.19 21.00
CA ALA A 296 35.36 -17.75 22.31
C ALA A 296 34.86 -19.20 22.50
N SER A 297 33.91 -19.65 21.69
CA SER A 297 33.37 -21.02 21.73
C SER A 297 34.13 -22.02 20.84
N ALA A 298 35.17 -21.58 20.14
CA ALA A 298 35.93 -22.44 19.23
C ALA A 298 36.45 -23.71 19.94
N GLY A 299 35.97 -24.87 19.50
CA GLY A 299 36.33 -26.19 20.06
C GLY A 299 35.45 -26.68 21.21
N ASP A 300 34.50 -25.89 21.72
CA ASP A 300 33.54 -26.34 22.73
C ASP A 300 32.40 -27.14 22.09
N LYS A 301 32.22 -28.39 22.54
CA LYS A 301 31.18 -29.29 22.02
C LYS A 301 29.76 -28.81 22.34
N GLU A 302 29.55 -28.10 23.45
CA GLU A 302 28.21 -27.58 23.81
C GLU A 302 27.74 -26.52 22.79
N ALA A 303 28.68 -25.73 22.26
CA ALA A 303 28.40 -24.65 21.31
C ALA A 303 27.96 -25.14 19.93
N LEU A 304 28.18 -26.42 19.58
CA LEU A 304 27.77 -27.02 18.30
C LEU A 304 26.24 -27.00 18.09
N SER A 305 25.47 -26.96 19.18
CA SER A 305 24.00 -26.85 19.10
C SER A 305 23.51 -25.43 18.79
N THR A 306 24.39 -24.43 18.83
CA THR A 306 24.08 -23.05 18.49
C THR A 306 24.12 -22.87 16.98
N LYS A 307 23.02 -22.40 16.41
CA LYS A 307 22.91 -22.13 14.98
C LYS A 307 23.54 -20.78 14.59
N TRP A 308 24.86 -20.67 14.71
CA TRP A 308 25.59 -19.41 14.49
C TRP A 308 25.31 -18.77 13.12
N GLY A 309 25.23 -19.58 12.06
CA GLY A 309 24.92 -19.09 10.71
C GLY A 309 23.55 -18.42 10.64
N GLU A 310 22.50 -19.11 11.09
CA GLU A 310 21.12 -18.59 11.12
C GLU A 310 21.02 -17.31 11.96
N ILE A 311 21.69 -17.26 13.11
CA ILE A 311 21.68 -16.08 13.98
C ILE A 311 22.33 -14.87 13.29
N LEU A 312 23.52 -15.05 12.72
CA LEU A 312 24.26 -13.94 12.11
C LEU A 312 23.57 -13.45 10.83
N GLU A 313 22.98 -14.36 10.05
CA GLU A 313 22.16 -14.02 8.88
C GLU A 313 20.90 -13.24 9.31
N ASP A 314 20.18 -13.70 10.32
CA ASP A 314 19.01 -12.99 10.86
C ASP A 314 19.39 -11.56 11.34
N LEU A 315 20.55 -11.38 11.96
CA LEU A 315 21.03 -10.07 12.43
C LEU A 315 21.48 -9.17 11.28
N GLU A 316 22.13 -9.73 10.27
CA GLU A 316 22.53 -8.99 9.07
C GLU A 316 21.30 -8.42 8.36
N VAL A 317 20.22 -9.22 8.23
CA VAL A 317 18.93 -8.75 7.70
C VAL A 317 18.40 -7.54 8.49
N MET A 318 18.45 -7.59 9.82
CA MET A 318 17.92 -6.51 10.66
C MET A 318 18.82 -5.27 10.68
N LEU A 319 20.12 -5.42 10.47
CA LEU A 319 21.06 -4.31 10.40
C LEU A 319 21.03 -3.59 9.05
N ASP A 320 20.90 -4.35 7.96
CA ASP A 320 20.94 -3.81 6.60
C ASP A 320 19.72 -2.93 6.27
N THR A 321 18.56 -3.26 6.84
CA THR A 321 17.33 -2.45 6.70
C THR A 321 17.45 -1.03 7.25
N GLY A 322 18.18 -0.84 8.34
CA GLY A 322 18.37 0.48 8.95
C GLY A 322 19.26 1.42 8.13
N SER A 323 20.29 0.87 7.48
CA SER A 323 21.23 1.63 6.65
C SER A 323 20.60 2.08 5.33
N ALA A 324 19.84 1.20 4.68
CA ALA A 324 19.18 1.49 3.40
C ALA A 324 18.08 2.57 3.52
N ALA A 325 17.30 2.55 4.62
CA ALA A 325 16.32 3.59 4.91
C ALA A 325 16.98 4.98 5.10
N ALA A 326 18.20 5.04 5.65
CA ALA A 326 18.95 6.28 5.82
C ALA A 326 19.59 6.78 4.50
N GLN A 327 19.84 5.89 3.54
CA GLN A 327 20.41 6.23 2.23
C GLN A 327 19.38 6.74 1.21
N ALA A 328 18.08 6.51 1.44
CA ALA A 328 16.98 7.10 0.66
C ALA A 328 16.85 8.62 0.93
N SER A 329 17.90 9.35 0.59
CA SER A 329 18.10 10.78 0.78
C SER A 329 17.83 11.57 -0.52
N GLY A 330 16.90 11.07 -1.34
CA GLY A 330 16.37 11.86 -2.46
C GLY A 330 15.70 13.13 -1.95
N GLU A 331 15.77 14.21 -2.74
CA GLU A 331 14.95 15.41 -2.49
C GLU A 331 13.48 14.99 -2.38
N ASP A 332 12.77 15.49 -1.37
CA ASP A 332 11.34 15.17 -1.20
C ASP A 332 10.57 15.69 -2.42
N TRP A 333 10.10 14.77 -3.26
CA TRP A 333 9.31 15.09 -4.44
C TRP A 333 8.14 16.03 -4.13
N PHE A 334 7.56 15.95 -2.94
CA PHE A 334 6.39 16.73 -2.56
C PHE A 334 6.73 18.08 -1.87
N ALA A 335 8.01 18.35 -1.62
CA ALA A 335 8.45 19.58 -0.95
C ALA A 335 8.36 20.86 -1.80
N PRO A 336 8.63 20.84 -3.13
CA PRO A 336 8.45 22.01 -3.98
C PRO A 336 7.00 22.51 -3.97
N GLU A 337 6.83 23.82 -3.77
CA GLU A 337 5.51 24.44 -3.86
C GLU A 337 5.08 24.53 -5.33
N ALA A 338 3.80 24.24 -5.58
CA ALA A 338 3.19 24.22 -6.90
C ALA A 338 2.02 25.21 -6.96
N ALA A 339 1.87 25.90 -8.10
CA ALA A 339 0.67 26.67 -8.40
C ALA A 339 -0.20 25.92 -9.42
N VAL A 340 -1.51 25.92 -9.19
CA VAL A 340 -2.48 25.50 -10.21
C VAL A 340 -2.96 26.76 -10.92
N LEU A 341 -2.57 26.90 -12.17
CA LEU A 341 -2.84 28.11 -12.96
C LEU A 341 -4.29 28.15 -13.45
N PRO A 342 -4.84 29.33 -13.79
CA PRO A 342 -6.09 29.44 -14.52
C PRO A 342 -6.09 28.53 -15.75
N PHE A 343 -7.13 27.72 -15.92
CA PHE A 343 -7.22 26.81 -17.06
C PHE A 343 -7.60 27.56 -18.33
N THR A 344 -7.09 27.08 -19.46
CA THR A 344 -7.59 27.48 -20.77
C THR A 344 -8.99 26.90 -20.96
N ASP A 345 -9.88 27.72 -21.50
CA ASP A 345 -11.28 27.39 -21.69
C ASP A 345 -11.62 27.45 -23.19
N GLU A 346 -11.87 26.28 -23.78
CA GLU A 346 -12.43 26.16 -25.13
C GLU A 346 -13.91 25.73 -25.08
N THR A 347 -14.52 25.75 -23.88
CA THR A 347 -15.87 25.28 -23.64
C THR A 347 -16.90 26.40 -23.78
N THR A 348 -18.18 26.03 -23.73
CA THR A 348 -19.30 26.99 -23.64
C THR A 348 -19.66 27.33 -22.19
N SER A 349 -18.93 26.79 -21.20
CA SER A 349 -19.24 26.90 -19.78
C SER A 349 -18.37 27.92 -19.06
N ILE A 350 -18.99 29.01 -18.60
CA ILE A 350 -18.29 30.07 -17.85
C ILE A 350 -17.74 29.57 -16.50
N ASP A 351 -18.46 28.67 -15.82
CA ASP A 351 -18.13 28.22 -14.47
C ASP A 351 -17.33 26.90 -14.42
N GLY A 352 -17.25 26.18 -15.55
CA GLY A 352 -16.66 24.84 -15.64
C GLY A 352 -15.16 24.82 -15.29
N PRO A 353 -14.31 25.55 -16.02
CA PRO A 353 -12.87 25.56 -15.78
C PRO A 353 -12.48 26.04 -14.37
N PRO A 354 -13.05 27.13 -13.81
CA PRO A 354 -12.77 27.52 -12.42
C PRO A 354 -13.16 26.44 -11.40
N MET A 355 -14.30 25.75 -11.62
CA MET A 355 -14.70 24.64 -10.76
C MET A 355 -13.70 23.48 -10.83
N LEU A 356 -13.31 23.05 -12.03
CA LEU A 356 -12.36 21.95 -12.22
C LEU A 356 -10.99 22.27 -11.62
N ARG A 357 -10.51 23.51 -11.81
CA ARG A 357 -9.27 23.98 -11.18
C ARG A 357 -9.32 23.85 -9.66
N ALA A 358 -10.42 24.23 -9.03
CA ALA A 358 -10.60 24.09 -7.60
C ALA A 358 -10.62 22.64 -7.12
N ILE A 359 -11.30 21.74 -7.86
CA ILE A 359 -11.34 20.31 -7.54
C ILE A 359 -9.95 19.70 -7.66
N ILE A 360 -9.21 20.00 -8.74
CA ILE A 360 -7.84 19.49 -8.96
C ILE A 360 -6.88 20.01 -7.90
N ALA A 361 -6.94 21.29 -7.54
CA ALA A 361 -6.08 21.86 -6.52
C ALA A 361 -6.27 21.18 -5.16
N ASP A 362 -7.51 20.86 -4.77
CA ASP A 362 -7.79 20.13 -3.54
C ASP A 362 -7.37 18.66 -3.62
N ALA A 363 -7.58 18.02 -4.78
CA ALA A 363 -7.15 16.66 -5.01
C ALA A 363 -5.61 16.53 -4.95
N LEU A 364 -4.87 17.51 -5.49
CA LEU A 364 -3.41 17.62 -5.38
C LEU A 364 -2.95 17.78 -3.92
N LYS A 365 -3.62 18.63 -3.13
CA LYS A 365 -3.35 18.76 -1.69
C LYS A 365 -3.57 17.43 -0.97
N THR A 366 -4.67 16.75 -1.28
CA THR A 366 -5.02 15.43 -0.78
C THR A 366 -3.95 14.39 -1.11
N ALA A 367 -3.34 14.47 -2.29
CA ALA A 367 -2.23 13.65 -2.77
C ALA A 367 -0.87 13.98 -2.14
N GLY A 368 -0.80 15.00 -1.28
CA GLY A 368 0.40 15.41 -0.55
C GLY A 368 1.21 16.53 -1.20
N TYR A 369 0.75 17.12 -2.30
CA TYR A 369 1.43 18.26 -2.93
C TYR A 369 1.22 19.54 -2.13
N ARG A 370 2.27 20.37 -2.04
CA ARG A 370 2.17 21.73 -1.52
C ARG A 370 1.63 22.65 -2.59
N VAL A 371 0.34 22.95 -2.53
CA VAL A 371 -0.35 23.78 -3.53
C VAL A 371 -0.63 25.16 -2.98
N GLN A 372 -0.12 26.19 -3.65
CA GLN A 372 -0.40 27.61 -3.37
C GLN A 372 -1.92 27.86 -3.39
N ALA A 373 -2.41 28.78 -2.55
CA ALA A 373 -3.82 29.16 -2.59
C ALA A 373 -4.20 29.73 -3.96
N LEU A 374 -5.40 29.39 -4.45
CA LEU A 374 -5.83 29.80 -5.79
C LEU A 374 -6.01 31.31 -5.85
N GLU A 375 -6.51 31.91 -4.77
CA GLU A 375 -6.71 33.35 -4.64
C GLU A 375 -5.40 34.13 -4.68
N ASP A 376 -4.34 33.60 -4.06
CA ASP A 376 -3.00 34.20 -4.10
C ASP A 376 -2.41 34.09 -5.51
N THR A 377 -2.55 32.92 -6.15
CA THR A 377 -2.16 32.71 -7.55
C THR A 377 -2.83 33.75 -8.45
N ASP A 378 -4.14 33.90 -8.32
CA ASP A 378 -4.96 34.80 -9.16
C ASP A 378 -4.62 36.26 -8.91
N LYS A 379 -4.42 36.66 -7.65
CA LYS A 379 -4.02 38.03 -7.30
C LYS A 379 -2.66 38.40 -7.89
N ILE A 380 -1.69 37.49 -7.83
CA ILE A 380 -0.34 37.71 -8.38
C ILE A 380 -0.39 37.81 -9.90
N LEU A 381 -1.09 36.89 -10.56
CA LEU A 381 -1.24 36.90 -12.03
C LEU A 381 -1.99 38.14 -12.52
N LEU A 382 -3.07 38.54 -11.83
CA LEU A 382 -3.84 39.74 -12.15
C LEU A 382 -2.97 41.00 -12.06
N ALA A 383 -2.11 41.11 -11.05
CA ALA A 383 -1.19 42.23 -10.91
C ALA A 383 -0.16 42.33 -12.06
N ARG A 384 0.01 41.25 -12.84
CA ARG A 384 0.84 41.18 -14.05
C ARG A 384 0.05 41.22 -15.35
N GLY A 385 -1.27 41.42 -15.27
CA GLY A 385 -2.16 41.53 -16.43
C GLY A 385 -2.68 40.19 -16.96
N PHE A 386 -2.47 39.08 -16.26
CA PHE A 386 -2.98 37.76 -16.64
C PHE A 386 -4.26 37.44 -15.86
N THR A 387 -5.36 37.22 -16.56
CA THR A 387 -6.66 36.85 -15.97
C THR A 387 -7.20 35.53 -16.49
N GLN A 388 -6.76 35.09 -17.66
CA GLN A 388 -7.26 33.90 -18.35
C GLN A 388 -6.13 32.92 -18.66
N GLY A 389 -6.43 31.61 -18.63
CA GLY A 389 -5.44 30.56 -18.87
C GLY A 389 -4.75 30.67 -20.23
N GLY A 390 -5.51 30.99 -21.28
CA GLY A 390 -4.99 31.15 -22.64
C GLY A 390 -3.97 32.30 -22.80
N GLN A 391 -3.90 33.24 -21.86
CA GLN A 391 -2.91 34.33 -21.89
C GLN A 391 -1.54 33.88 -21.36
N LEU A 392 -1.49 32.82 -20.56
CA LEU A 392 -0.27 32.40 -19.85
C LEU A 392 0.82 31.91 -20.80
N GLY A 393 0.46 31.47 -22.01
CA GLY A 393 1.43 31.12 -23.05
C GLY A 393 2.31 32.28 -23.53
N ALA A 394 1.94 33.53 -23.22
CA ALA A 394 2.74 34.71 -23.56
C ALA A 394 3.87 35.02 -22.56
N ALA A 395 3.86 34.40 -21.37
CA ALA A 395 4.90 34.56 -20.37
C ALA A 395 5.90 33.38 -20.39
N ASP A 396 7.16 33.65 -20.06
CA ASP A 396 8.11 32.59 -19.80
C ASP A 396 7.75 31.82 -18.52
N ARG A 397 7.88 30.49 -18.55
CA ARG A 397 7.44 29.63 -17.44
C ARG A 397 8.32 29.78 -16.21
N ALA A 398 9.62 29.98 -16.38
CA ALA A 398 10.51 30.23 -15.25
C ALA A 398 10.21 31.60 -14.63
N GLU A 399 9.80 32.57 -15.45
CA GLU A 399 9.35 33.88 -14.97
C GLU A 399 8.02 33.78 -14.18
N LEU A 400 7.05 32.99 -14.66
CA LEU A 400 5.82 32.69 -13.92
C LEU A 400 6.11 32.08 -12.54
N CYS A 401 7.01 31.09 -12.47
CA CYS A 401 7.49 30.51 -11.22
C CYS A 401 8.07 31.57 -10.27
N LYS A 402 8.92 32.46 -10.81
CA LYS A 402 9.52 33.56 -10.02
C LYS A 402 8.47 34.53 -9.48
N TRP A 403 7.46 34.89 -10.26
CA TRP A 403 6.40 35.79 -9.81
C TRP A 403 5.54 35.17 -8.72
N LEU A 404 5.19 33.89 -8.90
CA LEU A 404 4.35 33.13 -7.98
C LEU A 404 5.09 32.64 -6.74
N GLY A 405 6.43 32.61 -6.77
CA GLY A 405 7.25 32.06 -5.69
C GLY A 405 7.15 30.54 -5.57
N VAL A 406 6.92 29.85 -6.70
CA VAL A 406 6.71 28.40 -6.77
C VAL A 406 7.73 27.76 -7.71
N GLU A 407 7.92 26.45 -7.58
CA GLU A 407 8.86 25.69 -8.42
C GLU A 407 8.15 24.83 -9.47
N ARG A 408 6.83 24.68 -9.34
CA ARG A 408 6.03 23.87 -10.27
C ARG A 408 4.75 24.56 -10.68
N LEU A 409 4.35 24.32 -11.92
CA LEU A 409 3.16 24.91 -12.51
C LEU A 409 2.28 23.80 -13.09
N PHE A 410 1.05 23.71 -12.61
CA PHE A 410 0.00 22.89 -13.23
C PHE A 410 -0.78 23.74 -14.22
N TYR A 411 -0.75 23.34 -15.48
CA TYR A 411 -1.58 23.89 -16.54
C TYR A 411 -2.77 22.97 -16.78
N GLY A 412 -3.91 23.55 -17.15
CA GLY A 412 -5.08 22.81 -17.59
C GLY A 412 -5.67 23.44 -18.84
N ASP A 413 -6.17 22.58 -19.72
CA ASP A 413 -6.86 22.97 -20.94
C ASP A 413 -8.15 22.16 -21.06
N ILE A 414 -9.30 22.82 -20.94
CA ILE A 414 -10.61 22.17 -20.92
C ILE A 414 -11.26 22.35 -22.29
N THR A 415 -11.41 21.24 -23.01
CA THR A 415 -11.93 21.21 -24.38
C THR A 415 -13.43 20.92 -24.44
N ASP A 416 -13.97 20.23 -23.43
CA ASP A 416 -15.41 19.94 -23.34
C ASP A 416 -15.86 19.97 -21.88
N PHE A 417 -16.93 20.71 -21.61
CA PHE A 417 -17.59 20.76 -20.31
C PHE A 417 -19.07 21.05 -20.55
N GLY A 418 -19.89 20.00 -20.61
CA GLY A 418 -21.27 20.18 -21.03
C GLY A 418 -22.21 19.02 -20.74
N GLU A 419 -23.50 19.35 -20.80
CA GLU A 419 -24.62 18.42 -20.73
C GLU A 419 -25.45 18.55 -22.00
N ILE A 420 -25.56 17.46 -22.77
CA ILE A 420 -26.38 17.39 -23.98
C ILE A 420 -27.65 16.62 -23.62
N MET A 421 -28.77 17.34 -23.59
CA MET A 421 -30.11 16.77 -23.42
C MET A 421 -30.77 16.58 -24.78
N ALA A 422 -30.98 15.33 -25.21
CA ALA A 422 -31.66 14.97 -26.45
C ALA A 422 -32.79 13.95 -26.18
N GLY A 423 -33.97 14.44 -25.80
CA GLY A 423 -35.14 13.59 -25.53
C GLY A 423 -34.93 12.68 -24.31
N VAL A 424 -34.92 11.36 -24.52
CA VAL A 424 -34.63 10.34 -23.48
C VAL A 424 -33.14 10.16 -23.19
N TYR A 425 -32.29 10.86 -23.93
CA TYR A 425 -30.84 10.77 -23.83
C TYR A 425 -30.29 11.99 -23.09
N ASN A 426 -29.65 11.75 -21.95
CA ASN A 426 -28.88 12.78 -21.25
C ASN A 426 -27.40 12.34 -21.19
N ARG A 427 -26.53 13.17 -21.78
CA ARG A 427 -25.09 12.95 -21.85
C ARG A 427 -24.36 14.07 -21.13
N ARG A 428 -23.52 13.69 -20.17
CA ARG A 428 -22.70 14.58 -19.35
C ARG A 428 -21.24 14.31 -19.66
N MET A 429 -20.48 15.35 -20.00
CA MET A 429 -19.10 15.20 -20.46
C MET A 429 -18.15 16.23 -19.87
N ILE A 430 -16.95 15.76 -19.54
CA ILE A 430 -15.77 16.58 -19.30
C ILE A 430 -14.59 16.00 -20.08
N LYS A 431 -13.92 16.83 -20.88
CA LYS A 431 -12.66 16.51 -21.56
C LYS A 431 -11.68 17.66 -21.40
N GLY A 432 -10.42 17.31 -21.24
CA GLY A 432 -9.35 18.28 -21.20
C GLY A 432 -8.00 17.62 -21.05
N SER A 433 -6.98 18.44 -20.83
CA SER A 433 -5.64 18.00 -20.46
C SER A 433 -5.14 18.74 -19.24
N VAL A 434 -4.29 18.08 -18.46
CA VAL A 434 -3.56 18.67 -17.35
C VAL A 434 -2.10 18.31 -17.52
N THR A 435 -1.21 19.29 -17.38
CA THR A 435 0.23 19.10 -17.50
C THR A 435 0.97 19.73 -16.33
N LEU A 436 2.13 19.16 -15.99
CA LEU A 436 3.00 19.65 -14.92
C LEU A 436 4.33 20.08 -15.51
N TRP A 437 4.66 21.35 -15.32
CA TRP A 437 5.96 21.92 -15.62
C TRP A 437 6.77 22.07 -14.33
N ASP A 438 8.08 21.76 -14.40
CA ASP A 438 8.99 21.78 -13.25
C ASP A 438 10.19 22.69 -13.54
N LEU A 439 10.45 23.63 -12.62
CA LEU A 439 11.50 24.64 -12.77
C LEU A 439 12.90 24.03 -12.81
N LYS A 440 13.15 22.97 -12.03
CA LYS A 440 14.45 22.31 -11.97
C LYS A 440 14.73 21.53 -13.25
N ALA A 441 13.71 20.89 -13.82
CA ALA A 441 13.81 20.25 -15.13
C ALA A 441 13.83 21.25 -16.29
N GLY A 442 13.20 22.42 -16.12
CA GLY A 442 13.03 23.43 -17.16
C GLY A 442 12.03 23.00 -18.24
N ASP A 443 11.24 21.94 -18.02
CA ASP A 443 10.37 21.32 -19.02
C ASP A 443 9.10 20.72 -18.39
N PHE A 444 8.15 20.34 -19.24
CA PHE A 444 7.00 19.53 -18.86
C PHE A 444 7.45 18.11 -18.53
N ILE A 445 7.21 17.69 -17.30
CA ILE A 445 7.61 16.39 -16.78
C ILE A 445 6.44 15.40 -16.67
N TRP A 446 5.21 15.86 -16.97
CA TRP A 446 4.00 15.06 -16.96
C TRP A 446 2.87 15.72 -17.76
N GLY A 447 2.00 14.89 -18.32
CA GLY A 447 0.72 15.31 -18.87
C GLY A 447 -0.25 14.15 -19.02
N ILE A 448 -1.54 14.44 -18.92
CA ILE A 448 -2.63 13.50 -19.21
C ILE A 448 -3.79 14.25 -19.86
N SER A 449 -4.54 13.57 -20.72
CA SER A 449 -5.76 14.10 -21.33
C SER A 449 -6.98 13.23 -21.00
N PRO A 450 -7.60 13.37 -19.82
CA PRO A 450 -8.72 12.53 -19.43
C PRO A 450 -10.00 12.88 -20.21
N SER A 451 -10.83 11.86 -20.42
CA SER A 451 -12.21 12.00 -20.88
C SER A 451 -13.13 11.31 -19.87
N VAL A 452 -14.17 12.01 -19.44
CA VAL A 452 -15.23 11.49 -18.57
C VAL A 452 -16.54 11.71 -19.30
N VAL A 453 -17.19 10.62 -19.69
CA VAL A 453 -18.48 10.65 -20.39
C VAL A 453 -19.45 9.79 -19.60
N ARG A 454 -20.61 10.36 -19.26
CA ARG A 454 -21.69 9.63 -18.61
C ARG A 454 -22.96 9.78 -19.42
N VAL A 455 -23.61 8.64 -19.66
CA VAL A 455 -24.94 8.57 -20.27
C VAL A 455 -25.88 8.00 -19.23
N SER A 456 -26.87 8.78 -18.79
CA SER A 456 -27.90 8.28 -17.88
C SER A 456 -29.13 7.86 -18.67
N THR A 457 -29.48 6.57 -18.65
CA THR A 457 -30.86 6.10 -18.80
C THR A 457 -31.53 6.13 -17.42
N SER A 458 -32.85 6.32 -17.35
CA SER A 458 -33.59 6.79 -16.16
C SER A 458 -33.55 5.93 -14.89
N LYS A 459 -32.74 4.86 -14.81
CA LYS A 459 -32.62 3.99 -13.64
C LYS A 459 -31.22 3.38 -13.51
N SER A 460 -30.23 4.18 -13.11
CA SER A 460 -29.11 3.70 -12.30
C SER A 460 -28.35 4.90 -11.76
N PHE A 461 -27.94 4.82 -10.49
CA PHE A 461 -26.60 5.14 -9.99
C PHE A 461 -26.60 5.64 -8.54
N PHE A 462 -25.96 4.84 -7.68
CA PHE A 462 -25.05 5.31 -6.64
C PHE A 462 -23.86 4.34 -6.66
N GLY A 463 -22.68 4.77 -7.13
CA GLY A 463 -21.51 3.90 -7.31
C GLY A 463 -20.20 4.53 -6.84
N GLY A 464 -19.71 4.02 -5.71
CA GLY A 464 -18.30 3.73 -5.39
C GLY A 464 -17.28 4.86 -5.19
N ILE A 465 -17.15 5.81 -6.12
CA ILE A 465 -15.95 6.67 -6.23
C ILE A 465 -15.88 7.76 -5.14
N PHE A 466 -16.98 8.01 -4.41
CA PHE A 466 -17.11 9.19 -3.57
C PHE A 466 -16.48 9.08 -2.16
N PHE A 467 -16.24 7.87 -1.64
CA PHE A 467 -16.07 7.72 -0.19
C PHE A 467 -14.72 8.17 0.38
N GLN A 468 -13.69 8.37 -0.45
CA GLN A 468 -12.36 8.76 0.04
C GLN A 468 -11.97 10.23 -0.23
N LEU A 469 -12.68 10.93 -1.12
CA LEU A 469 -12.44 12.35 -1.41
C LEU A 469 -13.39 13.32 -0.71
N ALA A 470 -14.53 12.88 -0.15
CA ALA A 470 -15.63 13.82 0.07
C ALA A 470 -16.46 13.62 1.35
N LYS A 471 -15.97 14.20 2.46
CA LYS A 471 -16.88 14.77 3.48
C LYS A 471 -16.97 16.30 3.39
N GLY A 472 -15.84 16.99 3.17
CA GLY A 472 -15.82 18.47 3.05
C GLY A 472 -16.24 19.01 1.68
N MET A 473 -15.98 18.26 0.60
CA MET A 473 -16.30 18.68 -0.77
C MET A 473 -17.78 18.50 -1.14
N ALA A 474 -18.45 17.50 -0.55
CA ALA A 474 -19.84 17.17 -0.85
C ALA A 474 -20.80 18.34 -0.62
N GLU A 475 -20.57 19.14 0.43
CA GLU A 475 -21.41 20.28 0.77
C GLU A 475 -21.22 21.47 -0.19
N ARG A 476 -20.00 21.70 -0.68
CA ARG A 476 -19.69 22.79 -1.65
C ARG A 476 -20.11 22.45 -3.08
N MET A 477 -20.29 21.16 -3.39
CA MET A 477 -20.56 20.67 -4.75
C MET A 477 -22.03 20.31 -5.02
N LYS A 478 -22.88 20.30 -3.99
CA LYS A 478 -24.26 19.80 -4.05
C LYS A 478 -25.18 20.48 -5.09
N ASN A 479 -24.80 21.65 -5.61
CA ASN A 479 -25.59 22.43 -6.58
C ASN A 479 -24.82 22.79 -7.87
N LYS A 480 -23.61 22.27 -8.10
CA LYS A 480 -22.83 22.60 -9.30
C LYS A 480 -23.06 21.56 -10.40
N PRO A 481 -23.32 21.98 -11.66
CA PRO A 481 -23.41 21.06 -12.78
C PRO A 481 -22.08 20.34 -12.98
N LEU A 482 -22.13 19.06 -13.36
CA LEU A 482 -20.98 18.19 -13.63
C LEU A 482 -19.98 18.00 -12.48
N ALA A 483 -20.35 18.32 -11.23
CA ALA A 483 -19.42 18.22 -10.09
C ALA A 483 -18.93 16.79 -9.80
N TYR A 484 -19.81 15.80 -9.97
CA TYR A 484 -19.44 14.39 -9.87
C TYR A 484 -18.43 14.02 -10.96
N GLU A 485 -18.74 14.34 -12.22
CA GLU A 485 -17.85 14.09 -13.36
C GLU A 485 -16.51 14.81 -13.19
N GLY A 486 -16.51 16.01 -12.60
CA GLY A 486 -15.30 16.78 -12.31
C GLY A 486 -14.44 16.15 -11.21
N THR A 487 -15.07 15.50 -10.22
CA THR A 487 -14.36 14.72 -9.20
C THR A 487 -13.72 13.47 -9.80
N VAL A 488 -14.44 12.77 -10.71
CA VAL A 488 -13.88 11.63 -11.46
C VAL A 488 -12.73 12.08 -12.37
N PHE A 489 -12.88 13.23 -13.04
CA PHE A 489 -11.82 13.82 -13.86
C PHE A 489 -10.56 14.12 -13.05
N ALA A 490 -10.73 14.80 -11.91
CA ALA A 490 -9.62 15.07 -10.99
C ALA A 490 -9.00 13.78 -10.42
N GLY A 491 -9.80 12.76 -10.11
CA GLY A 491 -9.32 11.44 -9.71
C GLY A 491 -8.37 10.85 -10.76
N LYS A 492 -8.78 10.82 -12.03
CA LYS A 492 -7.92 10.35 -13.15
C LYS A 492 -6.62 11.16 -13.28
N VAL A 493 -6.67 12.47 -13.05
CA VAL A 493 -5.50 13.37 -13.06
C VAL A 493 -4.53 12.98 -11.92
N ILE A 494 -5.04 12.81 -10.70
CA ILE A 494 -4.22 12.50 -9.51
C ILE A 494 -3.69 11.07 -9.51
N GLU A 495 -4.48 10.10 -9.96
CA GLU A 495 -4.04 8.70 -10.09
C GLU A 495 -2.77 8.61 -10.94
N ALA A 496 -2.74 9.37 -12.03
CA ALA A 496 -1.64 9.39 -12.98
C ALA A 496 -0.38 10.13 -12.48
N LEU A 497 -0.40 10.73 -11.29
CA LEU A 497 0.73 11.35 -10.61
C LEU A 497 1.20 10.50 -9.41
N PRO A 498 2.46 10.67 -8.94
CA PRO A 498 2.88 10.13 -7.66
C PRO A 498 2.06 10.73 -6.50
N ASN A 499 1.62 9.89 -5.58
CA ASN A 499 0.85 10.25 -4.38
C ASN A 499 1.67 9.94 -3.13
N LYS A 500 1.59 10.84 -2.13
CA LYS A 500 2.21 10.65 -0.82
C LYS A 500 1.30 9.80 0.04
N ILE A 501 1.88 8.93 0.85
CA ILE A 501 1.11 8.24 1.88
C ILE A 501 0.67 9.22 2.97
N ARG A 502 -0.59 9.09 3.40
CA ARG A 502 -1.20 9.93 4.44
C ARG A 502 -0.82 9.50 5.84
#